data_AF-A0A833G017-F1
#
_entry.id   AF-A0A833G017-F1
#
_cell.length_a   1.000
_cell.length_b   1.000
_cell.length_c   1.000
_cell.angle_alpha   90.00
_cell.angle_beta   90.00
_cell.angle_gamma   90.00
#
_symmetry.space_group_name_H-M   'P 1'
#
loop_
_entity.id
_entity.type
_entity.pdbx_description
1 polymer ?
#
loop_
_entity_poly.entity_id
_entity_poly.type
_entity_poly.pdbx_seq_one_letter_code
_entity_poly.pdbx_strand_id
1 'polypeptide(L)'
;PTRADLMTNLVINTDRRTYHLELRSTDKTYMASVSWQYPQDELIALRRRNVVAEAAAPVDTGLDLSRLNFRYTVEGDAPPWRPLRAFDDGRKVYIEFPRGISQGEMPPLFVTGAAGDSQLVNYRVRGHHMIVDRLFAAAELRFGADPQKVVRIVRSDGRPSI
;
A
#
# COMPACT_ATOMS: atom_id res chain seq x y z
N PRO A 1 13.63 -47.14 21.59
CA PRO A 1 14.93 -47.84 21.70
C PRO A 1 14.86 -48.97 22.74
N THR A 2 15.47 -50.12 22.50
CA THR A 2 15.46 -51.28 23.43
C THR A 2 16.82 -51.52 24.10
N ARG A 3 17.81 -50.61 23.93
CA ARG A 3 19.12 -50.67 24.59
C ARG A 3 19.67 -49.26 24.90
N ALA A 4 20.33 -49.12 26.05
CA ALA A 4 20.97 -47.90 26.55
C ALA A 4 22.17 -47.46 25.69
N ASP A 5 22.57 -46.18 25.77
CA ASP A 5 23.84 -45.61 25.26
C ASP A 5 24.10 -45.65 23.74
N LEU A 6 23.05 -45.73 22.93
CA LEU A 6 23.17 -45.60 21.47
C LEU A 6 23.10 -44.12 21.04
N MET A 7 24.08 -43.69 20.25
CA MET A 7 24.10 -42.39 19.58
C MET A 7 23.99 -42.59 18.07
N THR A 8 23.06 -41.89 17.41
CA THR A 8 22.89 -41.95 15.96
C THR A 8 22.39 -40.63 15.40
N ASN A 9 22.59 -40.41 14.10
CA ASN A 9 22.14 -39.20 13.41
C ASN A 9 20.96 -39.55 12.49
N LEU A 10 19.90 -38.76 12.54
CA LEU A 10 18.75 -38.88 11.64
C LEU A 10 18.65 -37.62 10.78
N VAL A 11 18.56 -37.81 9.47
CA VAL A 11 18.34 -36.72 8.52
C VAL A 11 16.94 -36.86 7.93
N ILE A 12 16.13 -35.80 8.05
CA ILE A 12 14.79 -35.73 7.46
C ILE A 12 14.81 -34.65 6.37
N ASN A 13 14.65 -35.07 5.12
CA ASN A 13 14.52 -34.15 3.99
C ASN A 13 13.03 -33.91 3.69
N THR A 14 12.66 -32.64 3.55
CA THR A 14 11.32 -32.20 3.09
C THR A 14 11.45 -31.39 1.80
N ASP A 15 10.33 -31.02 1.19
CA ASP A 15 10.27 -30.20 -0.02
C ASP A 15 10.97 -28.82 0.13
N ARG A 16 11.06 -28.30 1.37
CA ARG A 16 11.60 -26.96 1.64
C ARG A 16 12.79 -26.91 2.59
N ARG A 17 13.05 -27.97 3.36
CA ARG A 17 14.09 -27.95 4.43
C ARG A 17 14.64 -29.35 4.71
N THR A 18 15.88 -29.40 5.17
CA THR A 18 16.54 -30.59 5.71
C THR A 18 16.74 -30.43 7.22
N TYR A 19 16.27 -31.40 8.00
CA TYR A 19 16.47 -31.44 9.45
C TYR A 19 17.52 -32.49 9.78
N HIS A 20 18.53 -32.09 10.55
CA HIS A 20 19.52 -33.00 11.12
C HIS A 20 19.22 -33.14 12.61
N LEU A 21 18.94 -34.35 13.06
CA LEU A 21 18.68 -34.67 14.45
C LEU A 21 19.81 -35.57 14.97
N GLU A 22 20.35 -35.22 16.13
CA GLU A 22 21.21 -36.10 16.90
C GLU A 22 20.33 -36.85 17.91
N LEU A 23 20.28 -38.18 17.81
CA LEU A 23 19.47 -39.03 18.68
C LEU A 23 20.39 -39.73 19.69
N ARG A 24 20.05 -39.58 20.97
CA ARG A 24 20.73 -40.25 22.10
C ARG A 24 19.73 -41.10 22.88
N SER A 25 20.02 -42.39 23.01
CA SER A 25 19.21 -43.33 23.79
C SER A 25 19.51 -43.17 25.29
N THR A 26 18.47 -43.04 26.11
CA THR A 26 18.59 -42.97 27.59
C THR A 26 17.58 -43.90 28.26
N ASP A 27 17.93 -44.49 29.39
CA ASP A 27 17.14 -45.56 30.04
C ASP A 27 15.78 -45.11 30.58
N LYS A 28 15.58 -43.80 30.81
CA LYS A 28 14.40 -43.26 31.50
C LYS A 28 13.38 -42.60 30.57
N THR A 29 13.69 -42.42 29.27
CA THR A 29 12.85 -41.61 28.38
C THR A 29 12.32 -42.46 27.23
N TYR A 30 11.15 -43.09 27.44
CA TYR A 30 10.55 -44.01 26.47
C TYR A 30 9.81 -43.29 25.31
N MET A 31 9.43 -42.01 25.46
CA MET A 31 8.71 -41.25 24.44
C MET A 31 9.15 -39.78 24.43
N ALA A 32 10.02 -39.39 23.49
CA ALA A 32 10.40 -38.00 23.27
C ALA A 32 9.64 -37.44 22.05
N SER A 33 8.91 -36.34 22.23
CA SER A 33 8.28 -35.59 21.14
C SER A 33 8.99 -34.26 20.93
N VAL A 34 9.32 -33.94 19.68
CA VAL A 34 9.91 -32.66 19.28
C VAL A 34 8.92 -31.96 18.35
N SER A 35 8.61 -30.69 18.66
CA SER A 35 7.80 -29.82 17.82
C SER A 35 8.60 -28.60 17.42
N TRP A 36 8.54 -28.22 16.14
CA TRP A 36 9.17 -27.02 15.63
C TRP A 36 8.10 -25.94 15.42
N GLN A 37 8.36 -24.73 15.90
CA GLN A 37 7.53 -23.55 15.65
C GLN A 37 8.26 -22.66 14.62
N TYR A 38 7.56 -22.28 13.56
CA TYR A 38 8.11 -21.45 12.47
C TYR A 38 7.52 -20.03 12.54
N PRO A 39 8.19 -19.07 13.20
CA PRO A 39 7.67 -17.69 13.35
C PRO A 39 7.54 -16.93 12.03
N GLN A 40 8.10 -17.46 10.93
CA GLN A 40 7.97 -16.88 9.60
C GLN A 40 6.56 -17.07 9.01
N ASP A 41 5.86 -18.15 9.35
CA ASP A 41 4.49 -18.38 8.91
C ASP A 41 3.50 -17.47 9.67
N GLU A 42 3.77 -17.16 10.94
CA GLU A 42 3.03 -16.16 11.70
C GLU A 42 3.26 -14.75 11.14
N LEU A 43 4.50 -14.38 10.79
CA LEU A 43 4.78 -13.10 10.14
C LEU A 43 4.08 -12.97 8.78
N ILE A 44 4.02 -14.05 7.99
CA ILE A 44 3.30 -14.08 6.71
C ILE A 44 1.78 -14.00 6.94
N ALA A 45 1.25 -14.69 7.95
CA ALA A 45 -0.16 -14.63 8.30
C ALA A 45 -0.57 -13.25 8.85
N LEU A 46 0.26 -12.63 9.69
CA LEU A 46 0.10 -11.25 10.17
C LEU A 46 0.21 -10.24 9.04
N ARG A 47 1.19 -10.37 8.14
CA ARG A 47 1.30 -9.52 6.95
C ARG A 47 0.08 -9.66 6.04
N ARG A 48 -0.39 -10.89 5.78
CA ARG A 48 -1.61 -11.12 5.00
C ARG A 48 -2.84 -10.53 5.68
N ARG A 49 -2.99 -10.68 7.00
CA ARG A 49 -4.07 -10.05 7.77
C ARG A 49 -3.99 -8.53 7.74
N ASN A 50 -2.80 -7.95 7.86
CA ASN A 50 -2.60 -6.51 7.78
C ASN A 50 -2.89 -5.98 6.39
N VAL A 51 -2.47 -6.67 5.32
CA VAL A 51 -2.80 -6.29 3.94
C VAL A 51 -4.30 -6.37 3.69
N VAL A 52 -4.98 -7.40 4.18
CA VAL A 52 -6.45 -7.52 4.08
C VAL A 52 -7.15 -6.44 4.91
N ALA A 53 -6.67 -6.15 6.12
CA ALA A 53 -7.22 -5.11 6.98
C ALA A 53 -6.98 -3.70 6.42
N GLU A 54 -5.82 -3.43 5.84
CA GLU A 54 -5.50 -2.17 5.14
C GLU A 54 -6.30 -2.03 3.84
N ALA A 55 -6.52 -3.12 3.10
CA ALA A 55 -7.37 -3.10 1.90
C ALA A 55 -8.86 -2.88 2.24
N ALA A 56 -9.30 -3.33 3.42
CA ALA A 56 -10.65 -3.12 3.93
C ALA A 56 -10.80 -1.81 4.72
N ALA A 57 -9.70 -1.12 5.04
CA ALA A 57 -9.74 0.13 5.77
C ALA A 57 -10.33 1.24 4.89
N PRO A 58 -11.22 2.09 5.43
CA PRO A 58 -11.77 3.21 4.69
C PRO A 58 -10.65 4.19 4.29
N VAL A 59 -10.76 4.77 3.08
CA VAL A 59 -9.80 5.75 2.53
C VAL A 59 -9.66 6.96 3.46
N ASP A 60 -10.75 7.36 4.12
CA ASP A 60 -10.77 8.36 5.18
C ASP A 60 -11.93 8.07 6.15
N THR A 61 -11.76 8.42 7.43
CA THR A 61 -12.80 8.26 8.44
C THR A 61 -13.85 9.36 8.29
N GLY A 62 -15.11 8.98 8.09
CA GLY A 62 -16.21 9.94 7.89
C GLY A 62 -16.48 10.31 6.43
N LEU A 63 -15.94 9.56 5.46
CA LEU A 63 -16.28 9.70 4.05
C LEU A 63 -17.75 9.29 3.83
N ASP A 64 -18.60 10.27 3.57
CA ASP A 64 -19.99 10.03 3.17
C ASP A 64 -20.05 9.80 1.65
N LEU A 65 -20.19 8.53 1.25
CA LEU A 65 -20.27 8.13 -0.15
C LEU A 65 -21.43 8.80 -0.91
N SER A 66 -22.47 9.26 -0.20
CA SER A 66 -23.61 9.96 -0.80
C SER A 66 -23.32 11.41 -1.18
N ARG A 67 -22.20 11.99 -0.72
CA ARG A 67 -21.86 13.41 -0.90
C ARG A 67 -20.59 13.61 -1.75
N LEU A 68 -20.16 12.58 -2.48
CA LEU A 68 -18.99 12.66 -3.35
C LEU A 68 -19.31 13.41 -4.64
N ASN A 69 -18.44 14.36 -4.98
CA ASN A 69 -18.52 15.18 -6.17
C ASN A 69 -17.42 14.76 -7.17
N PHE A 70 -17.83 14.18 -8.30
CA PHE A 70 -16.94 13.75 -9.38
C PHE A 70 -16.79 14.83 -10.45
N ARG A 71 -16.35 16.01 -10.03
CA ARG A 71 -16.27 17.22 -10.86
C ARG A 71 -14.85 17.60 -11.26
N TYR A 72 -13.94 16.64 -11.37
CA TYR A 72 -12.56 16.87 -11.77
C TYR A 72 -12.21 16.07 -13.02
N THR A 73 -11.51 16.73 -13.94
CA THR A 73 -10.97 16.14 -15.16
C THR A 73 -9.45 16.02 -15.04
N VAL A 74 -8.91 14.87 -15.46
CA VAL A 74 -7.47 14.60 -15.49
C VAL A 74 -6.96 14.78 -16.93
N GLU A 75 -6.07 15.74 -17.13
CA GLU A 75 -5.52 16.17 -18.42
C GLU A 75 -3.98 16.11 -18.41
N GLY A 76 -3.35 16.24 -19.58
CA GLY A 76 -1.88 16.24 -19.72
C GLY A 76 -1.30 14.86 -20.05
N ASP A 77 -0.09 14.59 -19.56
CA ASP A 77 0.68 13.39 -19.92
C ASP A 77 0.03 12.08 -19.44
N ALA A 78 0.48 10.95 -20.01
CA ALA A 78 0.06 9.60 -19.65
C ALA A 78 1.18 8.72 -19.04
N PRO A 79 1.83 9.13 -17.95
CA PRO A 79 2.80 8.29 -17.26
C PRO A 79 2.12 7.13 -16.51
N PRO A 80 2.87 6.08 -16.11
CA PRO A 80 2.33 4.96 -15.34
C PRO A 80 1.69 5.36 -14.00
N TRP A 81 2.08 6.50 -13.45
CA TRP A 81 1.53 7.06 -12.21
C TRP A 81 0.33 8.00 -12.44
N ARG A 82 -0.17 8.16 -13.66
CA ARG A 82 -1.29 9.07 -13.94
C ARG A 82 -2.51 8.73 -13.07
N PRO A 83 -3.09 9.70 -12.34
CA PRO A 83 -4.35 9.50 -11.63
C PRO A 83 -5.45 8.94 -12.53
N LEU A 84 -6.24 8.02 -11.97
CA LEU A 84 -7.40 7.46 -12.63
C LEU A 84 -8.58 8.43 -12.58
N ARG A 85 -8.77 9.09 -11.43
CA ARG A 85 -9.80 10.11 -11.21
C ARG A 85 -9.47 10.99 -10.01
N ALA A 86 -10.20 12.10 -9.90
CA ALA A 86 -10.25 12.90 -8.69
C ALA A 86 -11.70 13.25 -8.34
N PHE A 87 -11.99 13.37 -7.05
CA PHE A 87 -13.31 13.71 -6.52
C PHE A 87 -13.17 14.40 -5.16
N ASP A 88 -14.23 15.04 -4.68
CA ASP A 88 -14.23 15.68 -3.36
C ASP A 88 -15.49 15.38 -2.56
N ASP A 89 -15.43 15.57 -1.24
CA ASP A 89 -16.58 15.44 -0.32
C ASP A 89 -17.16 16.81 0.09
N GLY A 90 -16.79 17.88 -0.62
CA GLY A 90 -17.08 19.28 -0.28
C GLY A 90 -16.09 19.93 0.68
N ARG A 91 -15.12 19.21 1.23
CA ARG A 91 -14.08 19.74 2.12
C ARG A 91 -12.67 19.33 1.70
N LYS A 92 -12.50 18.07 1.31
CA LYS A 92 -11.24 17.44 0.94
C LYS A 92 -11.32 16.93 -0.49
N VAL A 93 -10.19 16.93 -1.19
CA VAL A 93 -10.06 16.31 -2.52
C VAL A 93 -9.31 14.99 -2.39
N TYR A 94 -9.83 13.98 -3.05
CA TYR A 94 -9.30 12.63 -3.14
C TYR A 94 -8.85 12.40 -4.58
N ILE A 95 -7.59 12.03 -4.76
CA ILE A 95 -6.99 11.71 -6.05
C ILE A 95 -6.66 10.22 -6.03
N GLU A 96 -7.31 9.45 -6.90
CA GLU A 96 -7.12 8.00 -7.02
C GLU A 96 -6.04 7.71 -8.06
N PHE A 97 -5.07 6.90 -7.67
CA PHE A 97 -3.97 6.45 -8.51
C PHE A 97 -4.10 4.96 -8.88
N PRO A 98 -3.41 4.50 -9.94
CA PRO A 98 -3.27 3.08 -10.21
C PRO A 98 -2.67 2.35 -9.01
N ARG A 99 -3.11 1.12 -8.73
CA ARG A 99 -2.61 0.32 -7.59
C ARG A 99 -1.09 0.12 -7.58
N GLY A 100 -0.44 0.19 -8.74
CA GLY A 100 1.02 0.12 -8.87
C GLY A 100 1.77 1.34 -8.32
N ILE A 101 1.09 2.45 -7.99
CA ILE A 101 1.72 3.68 -7.48
C ILE A 101 2.49 3.44 -6.19
N SER A 102 2.07 2.48 -5.36
CA SER A 102 2.73 2.18 -4.08
C SER A 102 4.14 1.61 -4.23
N GLN A 103 4.51 1.15 -5.43
CA GLN A 103 5.87 0.68 -5.76
C GLN A 103 6.73 1.79 -6.38
N GLY A 104 6.09 2.88 -6.85
CA GLY A 104 6.75 4.05 -7.41
C GLY A 104 6.81 5.21 -6.42
N GLU A 105 7.47 6.29 -6.82
CA GLU A 105 7.50 7.52 -6.04
C GLU A 105 6.25 8.36 -6.34
N MET A 106 5.68 8.97 -5.29
CA MET A 106 4.47 9.78 -5.40
C MET A 106 4.83 11.16 -5.97
N PRO A 107 4.20 11.60 -7.07
CA PRO A 107 4.43 12.94 -7.60
C PRO A 107 4.04 14.04 -6.60
N PRO A 108 4.86 15.09 -6.40
CA PRO A 108 4.44 16.29 -5.69
C PRO A 108 3.23 16.95 -6.37
N LEU A 109 2.29 17.42 -5.54
CA LEU A 109 1.07 18.10 -5.95
C LEU A 109 1.19 19.62 -5.74
N PHE A 110 1.01 20.37 -6.82
CA PHE A 110 0.98 21.82 -6.81
C PHE A 110 -0.43 22.31 -7.11
N VAL A 111 -1.00 23.15 -6.26
CA VAL A 111 -2.33 23.74 -6.47
C VAL A 111 -2.17 25.14 -7.03
N THR A 112 -3.00 25.49 -8.02
CA THR A 112 -3.08 26.88 -8.50
C THR A 112 -3.87 27.72 -7.50
N GLY A 113 -3.21 28.71 -6.89
CA GLY A 113 -3.81 29.69 -5.99
C GLY A 113 -4.68 30.71 -6.71
N ALA A 114 -5.41 31.53 -5.93
CA ALA A 114 -6.31 32.55 -6.47
C ALA A 114 -5.59 33.62 -7.32
N ALA A 115 -4.29 33.83 -7.10
CA ALA A 115 -3.46 34.76 -7.86
C ALA A 115 -2.79 34.10 -9.09
N GLY A 116 -3.11 32.83 -9.39
CA GLY A 116 -2.48 32.07 -10.49
C GLY A 116 -1.11 31.50 -10.17
N ASP A 117 -0.63 31.67 -8.93
CA ASP A 117 0.62 31.12 -8.42
C ASP A 117 0.49 29.63 -8.09
N SER A 118 1.56 28.87 -8.32
CA SER A 118 1.59 27.43 -8.06
C SER A 118 2.12 27.18 -6.64
N GLN A 119 1.26 26.64 -5.76
CA GLN A 119 1.55 26.44 -4.34
C GLN A 119 1.68 24.95 -4.02
N LEU A 120 2.77 24.57 -3.35
CA LEU A 120 2.88 23.22 -2.81
C LEU A 120 1.88 23.06 -1.65
N VAL A 121 1.07 22.02 -1.69
CA VAL A 121 0.09 21.74 -0.64
C VAL A 121 0.47 20.50 0.15
N ASN A 122 0.18 20.54 1.45
CA ASN A 122 0.28 19.34 2.27
C ASN A 122 -0.82 18.36 1.84
N TYR A 123 -0.41 17.13 1.59
CA TYR A 123 -1.29 16.02 1.26
C TYR A 123 -0.94 14.81 2.13
N ARG A 124 -1.88 13.87 2.22
CA ARG A 124 -1.71 12.60 2.93
C ARG A 124 -1.94 11.46 1.94
N VAL A 125 -1.16 10.39 2.04
CA VAL A 125 -1.33 9.21 1.17
C VAL A 125 -1.92 8.07 1.99
N ARG A 126 -2.98 7.44 1.46
CA ARG A 126 -3.63 6.25 2.03
C ARG A 126 -3.88 5.24 0.92
N GLY A 127 -3.15 4.13 0.93
CA GLY A 127 -3.16 3.16 -0.15
C GLY A 127 -2.77 3.81 -1.49
N HIS A 128 -3.67 3.77 -2.46
CA HIS A 128 -3.51 4.41 -3.77
C HIS A 128 -4.28 5.73 -3.89
N HIS A 129 -4.62 6.36 -2.77
CA HIS A 129 -5.30 7.66 -2.74
C HIS A 129 -4.39 8.73 -2.12
N MET A 130 -4.35 9.89 -2.76
CA MET A 130 -3.82 11.12 -2.19
C MET A 130 -4.98 11.99 -1.71
N ILE A 131 -4.91 12.45 -0.47
CA ILE A 131 -5.94 13.21 0.24
C ILE A 131 -5.40 14.61 0.47
N VAL A 132 -6.12 15.61 -0.05
CA VAL A 132 -5.80 17.02 0.08
C VAL A 132 -6.85 17.67 0.96
N ASP A 133 -6.43 18.26 2.07
CA ASP A 133 -7.34 18.81 3.09
C ASP A 133 -7.96 20.17 2.71
N ARG A 134 -8.05 20.47 1.41
CA ARG A 134 -8.70 21.66 0.85
C ARG A 134 -9.21 21.41 -0.56
N LEU A 135 -10.26 22.13 -0.96
CA LEU A 135 -10.70 22.20 -2.34
C LEU A 135 -9.75 23.07 -3.18
N PHE A 136 -9.63 22.73 -4.47
CA PHE A 136 -8.90 23.53 -5.45
C PHE A 136 -9.65 23.56 -6.80
N ALA A 137 -9.37 24.60 -7.59
CA ALA A 137 -9.89 24.73 -8.96
C ALA A 137 -9.01 23.99 -9.97
N ALA A 138 -7.68 24.08 -9.82
CA ALA A 138 -6.73 23.33 -10.62
C ALA A 138 -5.52 22.92 -9.77
N ALA A 139 -4.96 21.76 -10.10
CA ALA A 139 -3.72 21.29 -9.53
C ALA A 139 -2.88 20.56 -10.60
N GLU A 140 -1.59 20.47 -10.37
CA GLU A 140 -0.61 19.81 -11.23
C GLU A 140 0.21 18.82 -10.42
N LEU A 141 0.34 17.62 -10.96
CA LEU A 141 1.28 16.60 -10.52
C LEU A 141 2.47 16.63 -11.47
N ARG A 142 3.67 16.78 -10.92
CA ARG A 142 4.90 16.88 -11.70
C ARG A 142 5.89 15.84 -11.22
N PHE A 143 6.47 15.06 -12.12
CA PHE A 143 7.45 14.04 -11.75
C PHE A 143 8.50 13.82 -12.82
N GLY A 144 9.74 13.58 -12.39
CA GLY A 144 10.90 13.41 -13.26
C GLY A 144 11.72 14.69 -13.48
N ALA A 145 12.92 14.51 -14.04
CA ALA A 145 13.90 15.58 -14.26
C ALA A 145 13.89 16.10 -15.72
N ASP A 146 13.86 15.24 -16.74
CA ASP A 146 13.73 15.65 -18.15
C ASP A 146 13.40 14.47 -19.10
N PRO A 147 12.33 14.51 -19.94
CA PRO A 147 11.24 15.48 -19.87
C PRO A 147 10.41 15.24 -18.61
N GLN A 148 10.21 16.30 -17.82
CA GLN A 148 9.30 16.29 -16.68
C GLN A 148 7.89 15.92 -17.18
N LYS A 149 7.28 14.92 -16.55
CA LYS A 149 5.90 14.52 -16.84
C LYS A 149 4.95 15.34 -15.99
N VAL A 150 3.96 15.95 -16.63
CA VAL A 150 3.00 16.85 -15.99
C VAL A 150 1.59 16.36 -16.27
N VAL A 151 0.85 16.12 -15.20
CA VAL A 151 -0.57 15.78 -15.24
C VAL A 151 -1.36 16.84 -14.50
N ARG A 152 -2.38 17.40 -15.13
CA ARG A 152 -3.22 18.46 -14.57
C ARG A 152 -4.58 17.90 -14.15
N ILE A 153 -5.06 18.33 -13.00
CA ILE A 153 -6.39 18.00 -12.47
C ILE A 153 -7.17 19.31 -12.40
N VAL A 154 -8.26 19.43 -13.16
CA VAL A 154 -9.04 20.67 -13.30
C VAL A 154 -10.48 20.42 -12.92
N ARG A 155 -11.07 21.33 -12.14
CA ARG A 155 -12.48 21.27 -11.77
C ARG A 155 -13.36 21.68 -12.95
N SER A 156 -14.33 20.85 -13.33
CA SER A 156 -15.13 21.03 -14.55
C SER A 156 -16.24 22.08 -14.44
N ASP A 157 -16.64 22.45 -13.23
CA ASP A 157 -17.65 23.47 -12.93
C ASP A 157 -17.12 24.92 -12.96
N GLY A 158 -15.81 25.11 -13.15
CA GLY A 158 -15.16 26.42 -13.25
C GLY A 158 -15.26 27.07 -14.63
N ARG A 159 -15.92 26.44 -15.62
CA ARG A 159 -16.27 27.14 -16.86
C ARG A 159 -17.47 28.02 -16.57
N PRO A 160 -17.41 29.34 -16.81
CA PRO A 160 -18.64 30.12 -16.89
C PRO A 160 -19.48 29.46 -17.98
N SER A 161 -20.68 29.02 -17.62
CA SER A 161 -21.72 28.70 -18.59
C SER A 161 -21.86 29.93 -19.49
N ILE A 162 -21.56 29.75 -20.77
CA ILE A 162 -21.79 30.72 -21.84
C ILE A 162 -23.29 30.92 -22.01
#